data_AF-A0A226D2L4-F1
#
_entry.id   AF-A0A226D2L4-F1
#
_cell.length_a   1.000
_cell.length_b   1.000
_cell.length_c   1.000
_cell.angle_alpha   90.00
_cell.angle_beta   90.00
_cell.angle_gamma   90.00
#
_symmetry.space_group_name_H-M   'P 1'
#
loop_
_entity.id
_entity.type
_entity.pdbx_description
1 polymer ?
#
loop_
_entity_poly.entity_id
_entity_poly.type
_entity_poly.pdbx_seq_one_letter_code
_entity_poly.pdbx_strand_id
1 'polypeptide(L)'
;MQVFAIVLLLVTGSLANSITQTRETGPPCTLPPVYIGTEGPLNITYHPILEIHQGGTTGVSTIIGLDTFAYEYTITVIALTVEFTITVDKLSLDTTYTATGYLDARPFSQGCIPSGNFTSGGYGPAPATANIGRLKVFGSLTLNINLIEDYVRIGRLALSFVSFDTVRVDLGRKFRIGGAPVDWPAFSANLKACFDSEFAANKAAVVEKVRLAIN
;
A
#
# COMPACT_ATOMS: atom_id res chain seq x y z
N MET A 1 19.15 38.41 35.57
CA MET A 1 18.36 37.15 35.48
C MET A 1 17.26 37.19 34.42
N GLN A 2 16.63 38.33 34.12
CA GLN A 2 15.57 38.40 33.09
C GLN A 2 16.05 38.25 31.63
N VAL A 3 17.30 38.65 31.32
CA VAL A 3 17.88 38.49 29.97
C VAL A 3 18.16 37.01 29.62
N PHE A 4 18.55 36.19 30.61
CA PHE A 4 18.74 34.75 30.42
C PHE A 4 17.43 34.02 30.14
N ALA A 5 16.32 34.42 30.78
CA ALA A 5 15.01 33.83 30.53
C ALA A 5 14.47 34.17 29.12
N ILE A 6 14.72 35.38 28.63
CA ILE A 6 14.31 35.83 27.28
C ILE A 6 15.15 35.12 26.20
N VAL A 7 16.45 34.93 26.42
CA VAL A 7 17.31 34.14 25.52
C VAL A 7 16.92 32.65 25.55
N LEU A 8 16.57 32.10 26.72
CA LEU A 8 16.08 30.71 26.82
C LEU A 8 14.72 30.52 26.14
N LEU A 9 13.82 31.51 26.19
CA LEU A 9 12.53 31.53 25.49
C LEU A 9 12.67 31.72 23.97
N LEU A 10 13.68 32.48 23.51
CA LEU A 10 13.98 32.63 22.09
C LEU A 10 14.70 31.40 21.51
N VAL A 11 15.53 30.70 22.30
CA VAL A 11 16.15 29.42 21.92
C VAL A 11 15.14 28.27 21.97
N THR A 12 14.23 28.25 22.96
CA THR A 12 13.12 27.28 22.95
C THR A 12 12.08 27.61 21.88
N GLY A 13 11.89 28.87 21.50
CA GLY A 13 11.05 29.29 20.38
C GLY A 13 11.64 28.97 18.99
N SER A 14 12.97 29.02 18.84
CA SER A 14 13.65 28.60 17.60
C SER A 14 13.81 27.07 17.47
N LEU A 15 13.81 26.35 18.59
CA LEU A 15 13.74 24.87 18.62
C LEU A 15 12.31 24.33 18.59
N ALA A 16 11.30 25.09 19.02
CA ALA A 16 9.89 24.67 18.93
C ALA A 16 9.40 24.57 17.48
N ASN A 17 9.97 25.35 16.56
CA ASN A 17 9.74 25.22 15.12
C ASN A 17 10.47 24.02 14.47
N SER A 18 11.28 23.26 15.23
CA SER A 18 12.03 22.09 14.73
C SER A 18 11.51 20.75 15.23
N ILE A 19 10.41 20.72 16.00
CA ILE A 19 9.87 19.48 16.59
C ILE A 19 8.99 18.72 15.60
N THR A 20 8.32 19.45 14.71
CA THR A 20 7.76 18.92 13.46
C THR A 20 8.80 19.18 12.37
N GLN A 21 9.39 18.11 11.79
CA GLN A 21 10.19 18.28 10.58
C GLN A 21 9.35 18.95 9.49
N THR A 22 10.01 19.69 8.60
CA THR A 22 9.43 20.20 7.36
C THR A 22 8.56 19.13 6.73
N ARG A 23 7.33 19.50 6.32
CA ARG A 23 6.48 18.61 5.55
C ARG A 23 7.22 18.25 4.27
N GLU A 24 7.58 16.99 4.15
CA GLU A 24 8.25 16.46 2.97
C GLU A 24 7.20 16.07 1.96
N THR A 25 7.37 16.53 0.73
CA THR A 25 6.52 16.20 -0.40
C THR A 25 7.36 15.48 -1.44
N GLY A 26 6.86 14.37 -1.97
CA GLY A 26 7.55 13.66 -3.03
C GLY A 26 6.60 12.99 -4.01
N PRO A 27 7.15 12.28 -5.01
CA PRO A 27 8.56 11.92 -5.14
C PRO A 27 9.48 13.12 -5.45
N PRO A 28 10.75 13.10 -5.01
CA PRO A 28 11.70 14.21 -5.21
C PRO A 28 12.06 14.43 -6.69
N CYS A 29 11.89 13.39 -7.50
CA CYS A 29 12.04 13.43 -8.95
C CYS A 29 10.72 12.99 -9.59
N THR A 30 10.39 13.59 -10.73
CA THR A 30 9.21 13.20 -11.49
C THR A 30 9.35 11.75 -11.97
N LEU A 31 8.38 10.91 -11.61
CA LEU A 31 8.30 9.55 -12.11
C LEU A 31 7.86 9.56 -13.57
N PRO A 32 8.30 8.59 -14.39
CA PRO A 32 7.90 8.54 -15.78
C PRO A 32 6.39 8.23 -15.89
N PRO A 33 5.68 8.83 -16.86
CA PRO A 33 4.25 8.56 -17.06
C PRO A 33 3.97 7.13 -17.52
N VAL A 34 4.97 6.50 -18.15
CA VAL A 34 4.95 5.09 -18.55
C VAL A 34 6.25 4.45 -18.10
N TYR A 35 6.15 3.33 -17.40
CA TYR A 35 7.26 2.47 -17.03
C TYR A 35 7.08 1.10 -17.68
N ILE A 36 8.13 0.63 -18.36
CA ILE A 36 8.17 -0.70 -18.98
C ILE A 36 9.10 -1.56 -18.12
N GLY A 37 8.51 -2.51 -17.40
CA GLY A 37 9.22 -3.51 -16.64
C GLY A 37 9.74 -4.64 -17.53
N THR A 38 10.82 -5.27 -17.09
CA THR A 38 11.38 -6.45 -17.75
C THR A 38 10.61 -7.70 -17.37
N GLU A 39 10.67 -8.72 -18.23
CA GLU A 39 10.28 -10.07 -17.84
C GLU A 39 11.20 -10.62 -16.73
N GLY A 40 10.70 -11.54 -15.92
CA GLY A 40 11.49 -12.11 -14.86
C GLY A 40 10.71 -12.87 -13.80
N PRO A 41 11.41 -13.33 -12.74
CA PRO A 41 10.77 -13.98 -11.62
C PRO A 41 9.82 -13.02 -10.90
N LEU A 42 8.66 -13.54 -10.51
CA LEU A 42 7.67 -12.85 -9.70
C LEU A 42 7.73 -13.38 -8.27
N ASN A 43 8.48 -12.69 -7.42
CA ASN A 43 8.55 -12.99 -6.00
C ASN A 43 8.02 -11.76 -5.23
N ILE A 44 6.82 -11.91 -4.66
CA ILE A 44 6.19 -10.87 -3.85
C ILE A 44 5.78 -11.50 -2.53
N THR A 45 6.26 -10.92 -1.43
CA THR A 45 5.90 -11.34 -0.08
C THR A 45 5.51 -10.10 0.72
N TYR A 46 4.22 -10.00 1.00
CA TYR A 46 3.59 -9.03 1.89
C TYR A 46 2.83 -9.79 2.97
N HIS A 47 3.53 -10.65 3.72
CA HIS A 47 2.90 -11.49 4.74
C HIS A 47 2.31 -10.63 5.87
N PRO A 48 1.06 -10.86 6.32
CA PRO A 48 0.20 -11.99 6.00
C PRO A 48 -0.86 -11.70 4.92
N ILE A 49 -0.74 -10.63 4.13
CA ILE A 49 -1.74 -10.24 3.12
C ILE A 49 -1.59 -11.06 1.84
N LEU A 50 -0.40 -11.09 1.26
CA LEU A 50 -0.14 -11.69 -0.05
C LEU A 50 1.21 -12.37 -0.03
N GLU A 51 1.26 -13.56 -0.59
CA GLU A 51 2.52 -14.21 -0.93
C GLU A 51 2.38 -14.90 -2.28
N ILE A 52 3.39 -14.72 -3.11
CA ILE A 52 3.61 -15.50 -4.31
C ILE A 52 4.71 -16.50 -3.98
N HIS A 53 4.38 -17.79 -4.03
CA HIS A 53 5.35 -18.85 -3.84
C HIS A 53 6.40 -18.84 -4.94
N GLN A 54 7.58 -19.35 -4.61
CA GLN A 54 8.72 -19.39 -5.52
C GLN A 54 8.36 -20.10 -6.84
N GLY A 55 8.85 -19.55 -7.96
CA GLY A 55 8.59 -20.08 -9.30
C GLY A 55 7.53 -19.30 -10.09
N GLY A 56 6.98 -18.22 -9.51
CA GLY A 56 6.18 -17.26 -10.27
C GLY A 56 7.02 -16.52 -11.32
N THR A 57 6.39 -16.13 -12.43
CA THR A 57 7.00 -15.35 -13.51
C THR A 57 6.08 -14.23 -13.96
N THR A 58 6.69 -13.15 -14.45
CA THR A 58 6.01 -12.09 -15.21
C THR A 58 6.64 -11.94 -16.57
N GLY A 59 5.82 -11.61 -17.56
CA GLY A 59 6.29 -11.04 -18.82
C GLY A 59 6.57 -9.54 -18.69
N VAL A 60 6.81 -8.90 -19.83
CA VAL A 60 6.95 -7.44 -19.90
C VAL A 60 5.71 -6.78 -19.31
N SER A 61 5.94 -5.91 -18.34
CA SER A 61 4.88 -5.19 -17.63
C SER A 61 4.87 -3.75 -18.09
N THR A 62 3.69 -3.21 -18.39
CA THR A 62 3.51 -1.78 -18.67
C THR A 62 2.76 -1.17 -17.50
N ILE A 63 3.37 -0.18 -16.85
CA ILE A 63 2.76 0.59 -15.78
C ILE A 63 2.54 2.02 -16.29
N ILE A 64 1.32 2.51 -16.20
CA ILE A 64 0.93 3.86 -16.64
C ILE A 64 0.43 4.64 -15.44
N GLY A 65 0.84 5.90 -15.31
CA GLY A 65 0.33 6.82 -14.28
C GLY A 65 1.16 6.88 -13.00
N LEU A 66 2.39 6.35 -13.01
CA LEU A 66 3.33 6.51 -11.88
C LEU A 66 3.66 7.98 -11.61
N ASP A 67 3.60 8.83 -12.62
CA ASP A 67 3.71 10.29 -12.52
C ASP A 67 2.58 10.93 -11.68
N THR A 68 1.48 10.21 -11.45
CA THR A 68 0.37 10.66 -10.58
C THR A 68 0.52 10.25 -9.13
N PHE A 69 1.54 9.44 -8.80
CA PHE A 69 1.87 9.11 -7.43
C PHE A 69 2.49 10.32 -6.74
N ALA A 70 1.90 10.71 -5.63
CA ALA A 70 2.46 11.70 -4.74
C ALA A 70 2.31 11.24 -3.28
N TYR A 71 3.26 11.65 -2.46
CA TYR A 71 3.18 11.47 -1.02
C TYR A 71 3.59 12.74 -0.31
N GLU A 72 3.04 12.90 0.88
CA GLU A 72 3.39 13.98 1.78
C GLU A 72 3.50 13.39 3.18
N TYR A 73 4.55 13.71 3.92
CA TYR A 73 4.65 13.27 5.30
C TYR A 73 5.32 14.31 6.20
N THR A 74 5.04 14.18 7.50
CA THR A 74 5.66 14.98 8.55
C THR A 74 6.12 14.02 9.65
N ILE A 75 7.40 14.08 9.99
CA ILE A 75 7.96 13.31 11.11
C ILE A 75 8.07 14.21 12.33
N THR A 76 7.44 13.78 13.42
CA THR A 76 7.64 14.34 14.75
C THR A 76 8.67 13.49 15.47
N VAL A 77 9.94 13.91 15.41
CA VAL A 77 11.09 13.10 15.88
C VAL A 77 11.00 12.79 17.37
N ILE A 78 10.55 13.73 18.19
CA ILE A 78 10.42 13.52 19.65
C ILE A 78 9.42 12.41 19.98
N ALA A 79 8.33 12.33 19.22
CA ALA A 79 7.29 11.32 19.40
C ALA A 79 7.51 10.08 18.51
N LEU A 80 8.58 10.08 17.70
CA LEU A 80 8.81 9.11 16.63
C LEU A 80 7.55 8.81 15.81
N THR A 81 6.77 9.84 15.53
CA THR A 81 5.47 9.71 14.86
C THR A 81 5.57 10.29 13.47
N VAL A 82 5.03 9.59 12.48
CA VAL A 82 4.94 10.04 11.09
C VAL A 82 3.48 10.20 10.74
N GLU A 83 3.08 11.40 10.33
CA GLU A 83 1.79 11.63 9.66
C GLU A 83 2.03 11.61 8.16
N PHE A 84 1.18 10.94 7.39
CA PHE A 84 1.39 10.77 5.96
C PHE A 84 0.09 10.83 5.17
N THR A 85 0.20 11.35 3.96
CA THR A 85 -0.79 11.28 2.89
C THR A 85 -0.14 10.63 1.68
N ILE A 86 -0.83 9.68 1.04
CA ILE A 86 -0.44 9.09 -0.23
C ILE A 86 -1.60 9.29 -1.20
N THR A 87 -1.31 9.76 -2.40
CA THR A 87 -2.27 9.96 -3.48
C THR A 87 -1.78 9.27 -4.75
N VAL A 88 -2.70 8.66 -5.48
CA VAL A 88 -2.49 8.14 -6.84
C VAL A 88 -3.75 8.44 -7.65
N ASP A 89 -3.67 9.37 -8.59
CA ASP A 89 -4.85 9.75 -9.37
C ASP A 89 -5.24 8.67 -10.36
N LYS A 90 -4.25 8.05 -11.00
CA LYS A 90 -4.47 6.96 -11.96
C LYS A 90 -3.26 6.06 -11.99
N LEU A 91 -3.48 4.76 -11.83
CA LEU A 91 -2.46 3.74 -12.06
C LEU A 91 -3.07 2.61 -12.89
N SER A 92 -2.41 2.23 -13.97
CA SER A 92 -2.72 1.02 -14.73
C SER A 92 -1.49 0.12 -14.75
N LEU A 93 -1.70 -1.17 -14.60
CA LEU A 93 -0.72 -2.22 -14.81
C LEU A 93 -1.31 -3.16 -15.86
N ASP A 94 -0.54 -3.43 -16.89
CA ASP A 94 -0.81 -4.46 -17.89
C ASP A 94 0.40 -5.39 -17.99
N THR A 95 0.18 -6.69 -17.79
CA THR A 95 1.27 -7.68 -17.83
C THR A 95 0.75 -9.07 -18.19
N THR A 96 1.66 -10.03 -18.30
CA THR A 96 1.33 -11.46 -18.26
C THR A 96 2.03 -12.09 -17.07
N TYR A 97 1.43 -13.09 -16.45
CA TYR A 97 2.02 -13.70 -15.27
C TYR A 97 1.61 -15.16 -15.09
N THR A 98 2.43 -15.87 -14.32
CA THR A 98 2.18 -17.22 -13.84
C THR A 98 2.59 -17.26 -12.38
N ALA A 99 1.69 -17.61 -11.47
CA ALA A 99 1.94 -17.57 -10.04
C ALA A 99 1.01 -18.51 -9.27
N THR A 100 1.53 -19.03 -8.16
CA THR A 100 0.73 -19.66 -7.11
C THR A 100 1.07 -19.01 -5.79
N GLY A 101 0.15 -19.02 -4.84
CA GLY A 101 0.35 -18.28 -3.60
C GLY A 101 -0.89 -18.25 -2.75
N TYR A 102 -0.98 -17.27 -1.85
CA TYR A 102 -2.21 -16.98 -1.13
C TYR A 102 -2.49 -15.48 -1.07
N LEU A 103 -3.77 -15.16 -0.99
CA LEU A 103 -4.27 -13.83 -0.64
C LEU A 103 -5.13 -13.98 0.61
N ASP A 104 -4.78 -13.29 1.68
CA ASP A 104 -5.61 -13.22 2.88
C ASP A 104 -6.19 -11.81 3.05
N ALA A 105 -7.34 -11.62 2.42
CA ALA A 105 -8.13 -10.39 2.54
C ALA A 105 -9.02 -10.36 3.79
N ARG A 106 -8.95 -11.35 4.70
CA ARG A 106 -9.71 -11.27 5.95
C ARG A 106 -9.32 -10.00 6.72
N PRO A 107 -10.25 -9.36 7.43
CA PRO A 107 -11.60 -9.82 7.76
C PRO A 107 -12.68 -9.51 6.71
N PHE A 108 -12.33 -9.07 5.48
CA PHE A 108 -13.34 -8.95 4.43
C PHE A 108 -14.02 -10.30 4.17
N SER A 109 -15.32 -10.26 3.90
CA SER A 109 -16.10 -11.45 3.59
C SER A 109 -15.66 -12.06 2.26
N GLN A 110 -15.83 -13.38 2.10
CA GLN A 110 -15.44 -14.08 0.85
C GLN A 110 -16.22 -13.58 -0.38
N GLY A 111 -17.43 -13.05 -0.18
CA GLY A 111 -18.22 -12.43 -1.24
C GLY A 111 -17.78 -11.00 -1.59
N CYS A 112 -17.02 -10.36 -0.70
CA CYS A 112 -16.48 -9.01 -0.87
C CYS A 112 -15.08 -9.06 -1.49
N ILE A 113 -14.10 -9.59 -0.74
CA ILE A 113 -12.75 -9.83 -1.27
C ILE A 113 -12.41 -11.30 -0.98
N PRO A 114 -12.36 -12.15 -2.01
CA PRO A 114 -12.07 -13.56 -1.80
C PRO A 114 -10.68 -13.74 -1.19
N SER A 115 -10.55 -14.73 -0.32
CA SER A 115 -9.29 -15.09 0.32
C SER A 115 -9.00 -16.57 0.14
N GLY A 116 -7.73 -16.92 0.26
CA GLY A 116 -7.25 -18.29 0.22
C GLY A 116 -6.10 -18.45 -0.76
N ASN A 117 -5.71 -19.71 -0.95
CA ASN A 117 -4.69 -20.05 -1.92
C ASN A 117 -5.20 -19.75 -3.32
N PHE A 118 -4.33 -19.19 -4.15
CA PHE A 118 -4.63 -18.95 -5.54
C PHE A 118 -3.65 -19.69 -6.46
N THR A 119 -4.15 -19.98 -7.65
CA THR A 119 -3.36 -20.48 -8.75
C THR A 119 -3.72 -19.72 -10.02
N SER A 120 -2.71 -19.24 -10.72
CA SER A 120 -2.86 -18.65 -12.05
C SER A 120 -2.21 -19.56 -13.10
N GLY A 121 -2.66 -19.41 -14.35
CA GLY A 121 -1.89 -19.92 -15.48
C GLY A 121 -1.70 -21.44 -15.55
N GLY A 122 -2.72 -22.25 -15.22
CA GLY A 122 -2.66 -23.72 -15.31
C GLY A 122 -2.27 -24.31 -16.69
N TYR A 123 -1.99 -23.47 -17.71
CA TYR A 123 -1.48 -23.83 -19.03
C TYR A 123 -0.49 -22.77 -19.61
N GLY A 124 0.16 -21.95 -18.77
CA GLY A 124 1.08 -20.89 -19.20
C GLY A 124 0.68 -19.47 -18.75
N PRO A 125 1.45 -18.43 -19.14
CA PRO A 125 1.23 -17.06 -18.72
C PRO A 125 -0.19 -16.57 -19.03
N ALA A 126 -0.85 -15.98 -18.04
CA ALA A 126 -2.18 -15.37 -18.19
C ALA A 126 -2.04 -13.84 -18.24
N PRO A 127 -2.87 -13.13 -19.03
CA PRO A 127 -2.92 -11.67 -18.97
C PRO A 127 -3.41 -11.23 -17.58
N ALA A 128 -2.78 -10.20 -17.04
CA ALA A 128 -3.20 -9.51 -15.83
C ALA A 128 -3.29 -8.02 -16.10
N THR A 129 -4.43 -7.44 -15.73
CA THR A 129 -4.66 -6.01 -15.77
C THR A 129 -5.14 -5.54 -14.40
N ALA A 130 -4.62 -4.42 -13.93
CA ALA A 130 -5.06 -3.78 -12.70
C ALA A 130 -5.10 -2.27 -12.91
N ASN A 131 -6.21 -1.65 -12.52
CA ASN A 131 -6.44 -0.22 -12.65
C ASN A 131 -6.90 0.34 -11.31
N ILE A 132 -6.31 1.44 -10.88
CA ILE A 132 -6.69 2.19 -9.69
C ILE A 132 -6.92 3.63 -10.08
N GLY A 133 -8.00 4.23 -9.59
CA GLY A 133 -8.34 5.63 -9.82
C GLY A 133 -8.62 6.36 -8.51
N ARG A 134 -8.02 7.55 -8.36
CA ARG A 134 -8.16 8.48 -7.23
C ARG A 134 -7.92 7.84 -5.86
N LEU A 135 -6.91 6.98 -5.75
CA LEU A 135 -6.52 6.46 -4.45
C LEU A 135 -5.99 7.60 -3.59
N LYS A 136 -6.50 7.69 -2.37
CA LYS A 136 -5.99 8.58 -1.34
C LYS A 136 -5.99 7.85 -0.01
N VAL A 137 -4.85 7.86 0.65
CA VAL A 137 -4.63 7.25 1.97
C VAL A 137 -4.07 8.32 2.88
N PHE A 138 -4.60 8.43 4.09
CA PHE A 138 -4.07 9.32 5.11
C PHE A 138 -4.06 8.62 6.45
N GLY A 139 -3.00 8.81 7.20
CA GLY A 139 -2.86 8.21 8.51
C GLY A 139 -1.65 8.70 9.26
N SER A 140 -1.38 8.01 10.36
CA SER A 140 -0.19 8.18 11.16
C SER A 140 0.39 6.82 11.54
N LEU A 141 1.69 6.81 11.80
CA LEU A 141 2.40 5.65 12.32
C LEU A 141 3.42 6.07 13.37
N THR A 142 3.77 5.15 14.26
CA THR A 142 4.89 5.32 15.20
C THR A 142 6.05 4.43 14.79
N LEU A 143 7.26 4.96 14.89
CA LEU A 143 8.49 4.27 14.58
C LEU A 143 9.12 3.73 15.87
N ASN A 144 9.53 2.48 15.83
CA ASN A 144 10.40 1.86 16.82
C ASN A 144 11.78 1.72 16.19
N ILE A 145 12.76 2.46 16.70
CA ILE A 145 14.12 2.47 16.18
C ILE A 145 15.00 1.64 17.13
N ASN A 146 15.60 0.58 16.61
CA ASN A 146 16.61 -0.17 17.33
C ASN A 146 17.99 0.13 16.70
N LEU A 147 18.78 0.94 17.41
CA LEU A 147 20.12 1.33 16.98
C LEU A 147 21.18 0.25 17.21
N ILE A 148 20.89 -0.74 18.06
CA ILE A 148 21.82 -1.86 18.34
C ILE A 148 21.72 -2.90 17.24
N GLU A 149 20.49 -3.22 16.81
CA GLU A 149 20.19 -4.21 15.78
C GLU A 149 20.01 -3.58 14.37
N ASP A 150 20.26 -2.27 14.24
CA ASP A 150 20.19 -1.47 13.01
C ASP A 150 18.91 -1.68 12.18
N TYR A 151 17.75 -1.51 12.82
CA TYR A 151 16.47 -1.52 12.10
C TYR A 151 15.47 -0.49 12.63
N VAL A 152 14.53 -0.16 11.75
CA VAL A 152 13.34 0.62 12.07
C VAL A 152 12.11 -0.24 11.79
N ARG A 153 11.16 -0.25 12.73
CA ARG A 153 9.88 -0.94 12.59
C ARG A 153 8.72 0.00 12.84
N ILE A 154 7.58 -0.30 12.24
CA ILE A 154 6.32 0.35 12.54
C ILE A 154 5.72 -0.27 13.82
N GLY A 155 5.70 0.53 14.89
CA GLY A 155 5.11 0.16 16.17
C GLY A 155 3.58 0.15 16.12
N ARG A 156 2.97 1.29 15.80
CA ARG A 156 1.53 1.44 15.58
C ARG A 156 1.29 2.05 14.21
N LEU A 157 0.27 1.57 13.51
CA LEU A 157 -0.28 2.20 12.31
C LEU A 157 -1.73 2.60 12.60
N ALA A 158 -2.13 3.79 12.16
CA ALA A 158 -3.49 4.27 12.23
C ALA A 158 -3.85 4.92 10.90
N LEU A 159 -4.79 4.34 10.16
CA LEU A 159 -5.31 4.96 8.96
C LEU A 159 -6.50 5.85 9.36
N SER A 160 -6.44 7.14 9.08
CA SER A 160 -7.54 8.05 9.30
C SER A 160 -8.61 7.85 8.22
N PHE A 161 -8.19 7.84 6.96
CA PHE A 161 -9.06 7.48 5.84
C PHE A 161 -8.30 6.72 4.74
N VAL A 162 -9.05 5.92 4.00
CA VAL A 162 -8.65 5.27 2.75
C VAL A 162 -9.82 5.44 1.79
N SER A 163 -9.57 6.00 0.60
CA SER A 163 -10.58 6.19 -0.43
C SER A 163 -9.99 5.94 -1.81
N PHE A 164 -10.82 5.46 -2.73
CA PHE A 164 -10.51 5.31 -4.14
C PHE A 164 -11.83 5.37 -4.90
N ASP A 165 -11.84 5.72 -6.17
CA ASP A 165 -13.10 5.78 -6.92
C ASP A 165 -13.34 4.51 -7.71
N THR A 166 -12.27 3.95 -8.26
CA THR A 166 -12.34 2.71 -9.02
C THR A 166 -11.12 1.86 -8.74
N VAL A 167 -11.34 0.58 -8.50
CA VAL A 167 -10.32 -0.45 -8.61
C VAL A 167 -10.87 -1.52 -9.54
N ARG A 168 -10.18 -1.78 -10.65
CA ARG A 168 -10.51 -2.86 -11.58
C ARG A 168 -9.35 -3.84 -11.63
N VAL A 169 -9.65 -5.11 -11.53
CA VAL A 169 -8.66 -6.18 -11.60
C VAL A 169 -9.22 -7.27 -12.50
N ASP A 170 -8.41 -7.73 -13.45
CA ASP A 170 -8.66 -8.93 -14.23
C ASP A 170 -7.35 -9.71 -14.32
N LEU A 171 -7.30 -10.86 -13.63
CA LEU A 171 -6.13 -11.74 -13.64
C LEU A 171 -6.34 -12.96 -14.57
N GLY A 172 -7.30 -12.86 -15.47
CA GLY A 172 -7.67 -13.88 -16.44
C GLY A 172 -8.69 -14.87 -15.91
N ARG A 173 -9.44 -15.45 -16.84
CA ARG A 173 -10.57 -16.38 -16.58
C ARG A 173 -10.19 -17.68 -15.88
N LYS A 174 -8.91 -18.05 -15.91
CA LYS A 174 -8.38 -19.27 -15.29
C LYS A 174 -7.89 -19.05 -13.86
N PHE A 175 -7.83 -17.80 -13.39
CA PHE A 175 -7.43 -17.51 -12.03
C PHE A 175 -8.46 -18.08 -11.06
N ARG A 176 -7.96 -18.80 -10.06
CA ARG A 176 -8.78 -19.36 -8.99
C ARG A 176 -8.21 -18.91 -7.66
N ILE A 177 -9.10 -18.59 -6.72
CA ILE A 177 -8.77 -18.29 -5.33
C ILE A 177 -9.73 -19.04 -4.43
N GLY A 178 -9.22 -19.69 -3.39
CA GLY A 178 -10.03 -20.57 -2.54
C GLY A 178 -10.67 -21.73 -3.32
N GLY A 179 -10.11 -22.11 -4.47
CA GLY A 179 -10.61 -23.17 -5.36
C GLY A 179 -11.67 -22.73 -6.39
N ALA A 180 -12.25 -21.54 -6.25
CA ALA A 180 -13.29 -21.02 -7.14
C ALA A 180 -12.72 -20.01 -8.17
N PRO A 181 -13.27 -19.97 -9.40
CA PRO A 181 -12.95 -18.91 -10.34
C PRO A 181 -13.51 -17.56 -9.86
N VAL A 182 -12.84 -16.47 -10.23
CA VAL A 182 -13.29 -15.10 -9.92
C VAL A 182 -14.00 -14.51 -11.14
N ASP A 183 -15.21 -13.99 -10.94
CA ASP A 183 -15.88 -13.12 -11.92
C ASP A 183 -15.28 -11.72 -11.81
N TRP A 184 -14.23 -11.43 -12.58
CA TRP A 184 -13.50 -10.17 -12.54
C TRP A 184 -14.35 -8.93 -12.85
N PRO A 185 -15.25 -8.95 -13.86
CA PRO A 185 -16.21 -7.87 -14.07
C PRO A 185 -17.10 -7.61 -12.85
N ALA A 186 -17.70 -8.65 -12.27
CA ALA A 186 -18.58 -8.50 -11.10
C ALA A 186 -17.79 -8.05 -9.86
N PHE A 187 -16.61 -8.64 -9.63
CA PHE A 187 -15.71 -8.25 -8.54
C PHE A 187 -15.32 -6.78 -8.65
N SER A 188 -14.84 -6.34 -9.81
CA SER A 188 -14.41 -4.95 -10.03
C SER A 188 -15.56 -3.95 -9.91
N ALA A 189 -16.77 -4.32 -10.34
CA ALA A 189 -17.95 -3.46 -10.21
C ALA A 189 -18.39 -3.29 -8.75
N ASN A 190 -18.25 -4.33 -7.93
CA ASN A 190 -18.73 -4.34 -6.55
C ASN A 190 -17.67 -3.91 -5.52
N LEU A 191 -16.37 -3.99 -5.86
CA LEU A 191 -15.26 -3.80 -4.93
C LEU A 191 -15.33 -2.51 -4.11
N LYS A 192 -15.73 -1.37 -4.71
CA LYS A 192 -15.87 -0.11 -3.99
C LYS A 192 -16.96 -0.17 -2.92
N ALA A 193 -18.16 -0.60 -3.29
CA ALA A 193 -19.28 -0.69 -2.36
C ALA A 193 -18.99 -1.71 -1.23
N CYS A 194 -18.36 -2.82 -1.61
CA CYS A 194 -17.85 -3.84 -0.72
C CYS A 194 -16.82 -3.26 0.29
N PHE A 195 -15.81 -2.55 -0.20
CA PHE A 195 -14.81 -1.90 0.66
C PHE A 195 -15.46 -0.88 1.59
N ASP A 196 -16.32 0.01 1.09
CA ASP A 196 -16.96 1.04 1.91
C ASP A 196 -17.82 0.47 3.04
N SER A 197 -18.55 -0.62 2.75
CA SER A 197 -19.46 -1.24 3.71
C SER A 197 -18.72 -2.03 4.79
N GLU A 198 -17.66 -2.74 4.43
CA GLU A 198 -16.97 -3.64 5.36
C GLU A 198 -15.76 -2.98 6.04
N PHE A 199 -15.09 -2.01 5.40
CA PHE A 199 -13.84 -1.43 5.92
C PHE A 199 -14.05 -0.75 7.27
N ALA A 200 -15.15 -0.02 7.47
CA ALA A 200 -15.40 0.68 8.74
C ALA A 200 -15.49 -0.28 9.93
N ALA A 201 -16.19 -1.41 9.77
CA ALA A 201 -16.34 -2.44 10.81
C ALA A 201 -15.03 -3.20 11.06
N ASN A 202 -14.21 -3.33 10.03
CA ASN A 202 -13.02 -4.16 10.01
C ASN A 202 -11.69 -3.39 10.13
N LYS A 203 -11.77 -2.07 10.24
CA LYS A 203 -10.65 -1.13 10.11
C LYS A 203 -9.45 -1.52 10.98
N ALA A 204 -9.68 -1.83 12.25
CA ALA A 204 -8.59 -2.16 13.19
C ALA A 204 -7.79 -3.40 12.73
N ALA A 205 -8.48 -4.46 12.32
CA ALA A 205 -7.84 -5.69 11.86
C ALA A 205 -7.13 -5.51 10.51
N VAL A 206 -7.73 -4.76 9.58
CA VAL A 206 -7.10 -4.42 8.29
C VAL A 206 -5.84 -3.60 8.50
N VAL A 207 -5.90 -2.56 9.33
CA VAL A 207 -4.75 -1.69 9.63
C VAL A 207 -3.63 -2.46 10.30
N GLU A 208 -3.93 -3.33 11.25
CA GLU A 208 -2.91 -4.17 11.89
C GLU A 208 -2.27 -5.14 10.90
N LYS A 209 -3.07 -5.71 9.99
CA LYS A 209 -2.56 -6.58 8.94
C LYS A 209 -1.61 -5.84 7.99
N VAL A 210 -1.95 -4.61 7.60
CA VAL A 210 -1.08 -3.74 6.79
C VAL A 210 0.20 -3.40 7.55
N ARG A 211 0.10 -3.09 8.86
CA ARG A 211 1.29 -2.84 9.70
C ARG A 211 2.25 -4.02 9.72
N LEU A 212 1.73 -5.23 9.83
CA LEU A 212 2.54 -6.45 9.81
C LEU A 212 3.19 -6.66 8.45
N ALA A 213 2.46 -6.43 7.36
CA ALA A 213 2.98 -6.62 5.99
C ALA A 213 4.04 -5.61 5.54
N ILE A 214 4.13 -4.44 6.20
CA ILE A 214 5.17 -3.44 5.91
C ILE A 214 6.46 -3.69 6.71
N ASN A 215 6.37 -4.36 7.87
CA ASN A 215 7.53 -4.70 8.70
C ASN A 215 8.28 -5.92 8.17
#